data_AF-A0A7X9FRC6-F1
#
_entry.id   AF-A0A7X9FRC6-F1
#
_cell.length_a   1.000
_cell.length_b   1.000
_cell.length_c   1.000
_cell.angle_alpha   90.00
_cell.angle_beta   90.00
_cell.angle_gamma   90.00
#
_symmetry.space_group_name_H-M   'P 1'
#
loop_
_entity.id
_entity.type
_entity.pdbx_description
1 polymer ?
#
loop_
_entity_poly.entity_id
_entity_poly.type
_entity_poly.pdbx_seq_one_letter_code
_entity_poly.pdbx_strand_id
1 'polypeptide(L)'
;MRIPSVIVSLPFKHRSLLFLCLFLCSIGFYPLSGMADRVTQRFGDCATCTKKGVHIDTTVSEQYGDGNTPGNGYTSTPGTAEFLSFRPMWGTDHVLMRFDLSSIPSGTKVYSATLRFFVSSDSPSGSSGVTINIFPIKDPAGTGMWSESEACFKQKRRGIPWTPSGDIRGALDPSPIASIYFKQWQSITISLQDYYDADITNAVQGWVNTPSTNMGFAFQDT
;
A
#
# COMPACT_ATOMS: atom_id res chain seq x y z
N MET A 1 -3.42 1.99 -38.38
CA MET A 1 -4.16 2.23 -37.13
C MET A 1 -3.68 1.20 -36.11
N ARG A 2 -2.76 1.57 -35.22
CA ARG A 2 -2.25 0.66 -34.19
C ARG A 2 -2.69 1.20 -32.84
N ILE A 3 -3.55 0.44 -32.19
CA ILE A 3 -4.03 0.65 -30.83
C ILE A 3 -2.94 0.10 -29.91
N PRO A 4 -2.28 0.89 -29.04
CA PRO A 4 -1.60 0.32 -27.90
C PRO A 4 -2.60 0.26 -26.74
N SER A 5 -3.39 -0.80 -26.74
CA SER A 5 -4.06 -1.31 -25.54
C SER A 5 -3.40 -2.64 -25.26
N VAL A 6 -2.63 -2.75 -24.18
CA VAL A 6 -2.13 -4.06 -23.74
C VAL A 6 -2.27 -4.14 -22.22
N ILE A 7 -3.44 -4.64 -21.81
CA ILE A 7 -3.62 -5.38 -20.57
C ILE A 7 -3.11 -6.78 -20.86
N VAL A 8 -2.02 -7.19 -20.20
CA VAL A 8 -1.65 -8.61 -20.08
C VAL A 8 -1.27 -8.86 -18.62
N SER A 9 -2.03 -9.76 -18.02
CA SER A 9 -1.88 -10.30 -16.68
C SER A 9 -1.63 -11.79 -16.83
N LEU A 10 -0.46 -12.28 -16.40
CA LEU A 10 -0.26 -13.67 -15.98
C LEU A 10 0.72 -13.68 -14.79
N PRO A 11 0.42 -14.47 -13.74
CA PRO A 11 1.11 -14.41 -12.45
C PRO A 11 2.34 -15.31 -12.46
N PHE A 12 3.31 -15.08 -11.56
CA PHE A 12 3.95 -16.16 -10.78
C PHE A 12 4.80 -15.55 -9.64
N LYS A 13 4.55 -16.08 -8.45
CA LYS A 13 5.19 -15.87 -7.14
C LYS A 13 5.05 -14.47 -6.49
N HIS A 14 4.04 -14.42 -5.61
CA HIS A 14 3.78 -13.54 -4.47
C HIS A 14 4.49 -12.19 -4.47
N ARG A 15 3.75 -11.09 -4.67
CA ARG A 15 4.01 -9.76 -4.10
C ARG A 15 2.85 -8.81 -4.41
N SER A 16 2.55 -7.91 -3.50
CA SER A 16 1.69 -6.76 -3.74
C SER A 16 2.29 -5.89 -4.86
N LEU A 17 1.44 -5.37 -5.72
CA LEU A 17 1.82 -4.72 -6.97
C LEU A 17 1.01 -3.46 -7.15
N LEU A 18 1.68 -2.31 -7.23
CA LEU A 18 1.05 -1.07 -7.63
C LEU A 18 1.26 -0.85 -9.13
N PHE A 19 0.16 -0.81 -9.87
CA PHE A 19 0.12 -0.44 -11.28
C PHE A 19 -0.16 1.04 -11.41
N LEU A 20 0.65 1.75 -12.20
CA LEU A 20 0.48 3.17 -12.39
C LEU A 20 0.55 3.53 -13.88
N CYS A 21 -0.48 4.20 -14.38
CA CYS A 21 -0.52 4.75 -15.74
C CYS A 21 -0.37 6.27 -15.68
N LEU A 22 0.67 6.80 -16.32
CA LEU A 22 1.14 8.19 -16.22
C LEU A 22 1.24 8.88 -17.58
N PHE A 23 1.28 10.21 -17.56
CA PHE A 23 1.65 11.06 -18.71
C PHE A 23 2.93 11.83 -18.44
N LEU A 24 3.98 11.57 -19.22
CA LEU A 24 5.21 12.37 -19.13
C LEU A 24 5.20 13.42 -20.24
N CYS A 25 5.24 14.71 -19.86
CA CYS A 25 5.47 15.80 -20.79
C CYS A 25 6.89 16.31 -20.61
N SER A 26 7.76 16.08 -21.59
CA SER A 26 9.12 16.61 -21.62
C SER A 26 9.08 18.10 -21.93
N ILE A 27 9.48 18.95 -20.97
CA ILE A 27 9.65 20.38 -21.18
C ILE A 27 11.00 20.60 -21.88
N GLY A 28 10.97 20.83 -23.19
CA GLY A 28 12.14 21.16 -23.99
C GLY A 28 11.82 21.30 -25.48
N PHE A 29 11.61 22.55 -25.91
CA PHE A 29 11.49 23.08 -27.28
C PHE A 29 10.50 22.37 -28.26
N TYR A 30 9.37 23.02 -28.52
CA TYR A 30 8.34 22.65 -29.51
C TYR A 30 8.77 22.95 -30.97
N PRO A 31 8.09 22.44 -32.03
CA PRO A 31 6.84 21.65 -32.03
C PRO A 31 6.89 20.36 -32.89
N LEU A 32 6.15 19.33 -32.50
CA LEU A 32 5.46 18.40 -33.42
C LEU A 32 4.39 17.60 -32.65
N SER A 33 3.14 17.89 -32.98
CA SER A 33 1.90 17.12 -32.73
C SER A 33 1.78 16.23 -31.48
N GLY A 34 1.21 16.78 -30.41
CA GLY A 34 -0.11 16.32 -29.93
C GLY A 34 -0.24 14.99 -29.19
N MET A 35 0.81 14.24 -28.86
CA MET A 35 0.72 13.12 -27.91
C MET A 35 1.93 13.13 -26.98
N ALA A 36 1.73 13.51 -25.72
CA ALA A 36 2.67 13.05 -24.70
C ALA A 36 2.49 11.53 -24.51
N ASP A 37 3.56 10.85 -24.12
CA ASP A 37 3.58 9.41 -24.11
C ASP A 37 2.94 8.87 -22.82
N ARG A 38 2.09 7.85 -22.95
CA ARG A 38 1.48 7.17 -21.79
C ARG A 38 2.44 6.09 -21.32
N VAL A 39 2.97 6.24 -20.12
CA VAL A 39 3.88 5.28 -19.53
C VAL A 39 3.18 4.50 -18.43
N THR A 40 3.31 3.17 -18.45
CA THR A 40 2.90 2.32 -17.32
C THR A 40 4.13 1.93 -16.51
N GLN A 41 4.10 2.21 -15.20
CA GLN A 41 5.12 1.75 -14.25
C GLN A 41 4.48 0.76 -13.26
N ARG A 42 5.25 -0.26 -12.89
CA ARG A 42 4.85 -1.28 -11.91
C ARG A 42 5.81 -1.27 -10.73
N PHE A 43 5.29 -1.08 -9.54
CA PHE A 43 6.07 -0.98 -8.29
C PHE A 43 5.81 -2.18 -7.39
N GLY A 44 6.84 -2.58 -6.66
CA GLY A 44 6.83 -3.76 -5.80
C GLY A 44 7.90 -4.73 -6.27
N ASP A 45 7.89 -5.96 -5.78
CA ASP A 45 9.01 -6.87 -6.02
C ASP A 45 8.68 -8.05 -6.93
N CYS A 46 7.47 -8.07 -7.46
CA CYS A 46 6.99 -9.13 -8.34
C CYS A 46 7.90 -9.31 -9.56
N ALA A 47 7.86 -10.48 -10.18
CA ALA A 47 8.66 -10.75 -11.39
C ALA A 47 8.40 -9.75 -12.52
N THR A 48 7.18 -9.20 -12.59
CA THR A 48 6.75 -8.23 -13.63
C THR A 48 6.92 -6.76 -13.23
N CYS A 49 7.51 -6.49 -12.07
CA CYS A 49 7.64 -5.14 -11.54
C CYS A 49 8.76 -4.37 -12.26
N THR A 50 8.47 -3.12 -12.64
CA THR A 50 9.42 -2.18 -13.28
C THR A 50 10.40 -1.59 -12.26
N LYS A 51 9.92 -1.36 -11.03
CA LYS A 51 10.67 -0.78 -9.91
C LYS A 51 10.61 -1.76 -8.74
N LYS A 52 11.74 -2.40 -8.44
CA LYS A 52 11.91 -3.42 -7.37
C LYS A 52 12.64 -2.84 -6.18
N GLY A 53 12.38 -3.37 -4.98
CA GLY A 53 12.97 -2.92 -3.72
C GLY A 53 12.53 -1.50 -3.32
N VAL A 54 11.45 -1.01 -3.91
CA VAL A 54 10.93 0.36 -3.73
C VAL A 54 9.71 0.38 -2.82
N HIS A 55 9.45 -0.68 -2.06
CA HIS A 55 8.36 -0.72 -1.11
C HIS A 55 8.86 -1.12 0.26
N ILE A 56 8.14 -0.67 1.28
CA ILE A 56 8.33 -1.06 2.67
C ILE A 56 6.95 -1.39 3.24
N ASP A 57 6.89 -2.37 4.13
CA ASP A 57 5.65 -2.80 4.76
C ASP A 57 5.86 -3.42 6.14
N THR A 58 4.86 -3.30 7.01
CA THR A 58 4.93 -3.86 8.36
C THR A 58 3.52 -4.01 8.93
N THR A 59 3.35 -4.83 9.95
CA THR A 59 2.09 -4.90 10.72
C THR A 59 2.32 -4.29 12.10
N VAL A 60 1.44 -3.37 12.50
CA VAL A 60 1.38 -2.84 13.86
C VAL A 60 0.08 -3.29 14.53
N SER A 61 0.11 -3.54 15.84
CA SER A 61 -1.04 -4.08 16.57
C SER A 61 -1.21 -3.42 17.94
N GLU A 62 -2.45 -3.02 18.26
CA GLU A 62 -2.82 -2.47 19.57
C GLU A 62 -2.63 -3.48 20.70
N GLN A 63 -3.00 -4.75 20.47
CA GLN A 63 -2.97 -5.83 21.46
C GLN A 63 -1.56 -6.01 22.06
N TYR A 64 -0.56 -5.62 21.29
CA TYR A 64 0.83 -5.95 21.54
C TYR A 64 1.70 -4.77 21.96
N GLY A 65 1.09 -3.60 22.22
CA GLY A 65 1.56 -2.63 23.22
C GLY A 65 2.86 -1.85 22.92
N ASP A 66 2.70 -0.52 22.86
CA ASP A 66 3.55 0.55 23.42
C ASP A 66 5.08 0.66 23.21
N GLY A 67 5.75 -0.22 22.47
CA GLY A 67 7.03 0.12 21.83
C GLY A 67 8.31 -0.27 22.57
N ASN A 68 8.46 -1.56 22.89
CA ASN A 68 9.79 -2.14 23.10
C ASN A 68 10.06 -3.49 22.42
N THR A 69 9.10 -4.02 21.67
CA THR A 69 9.28 -5.16 20.76
C THR A 69 8.88 -4.74 19.36
N PRO A 70 9.85 -4.39 18.48
CA PRO A 70 9.57 -4.30 17.06
C PRO A 70 8.99 -5.63 16.57
N GLY A 71 7.85 -5.61 15.90
CA GLY A 71 7.18 -6.81 15.43
C GLY A 71 6.74 -7.74 16.56
N ASN A 72 5.55 -7.54 17.11
CA ASN A 72 4.96 -8.60 17.92
C ASN A 72 4.43 -9.70 17.00
N GLY A 73 5.08 -10.87 17.07
CA GLY A 73 4.48 -12.17 16.79
C GLY A 73 4.57 -12.69 15.35
N TYR A 74 4.76 -11.82 14.36
CA TYR A 74 5.03 -12.23 12.98
C TYR A 74 6.31 -11.54 12.52
N THR A 75 7.46 -12.14 12.84
CA THR A 75 8.78 -11.65 12.48
C THR A 75 8.96 -11.71 10.96
N SER A 76 8.51 -10.68 10.26
CA SER A 76 9.15 -10.33 9.02
C SER A 76 10.38 -9.50 9.35
N THR A 77 11.54 -9.93 8.87
CA THR A 77 12.67 -9.02 8.73
C THR A 77 12.19 -7.85 7.85
N PRO A 78 12.57 -6.60 8.14
CA PRO A 78 12.29 -5.45 7.26
C PRO A 78 12.66 -5.80 5.81
N GLY A 79 11.74 -5.57 4.87
CA GLY A 79 11.92 -5.91 3.46
C GLY A 79 11.89 -7.41 3.12
N THR A 80 11.57 -8.29 4.08
CA THR A 80 11.45 -9.74 3.88
C THR A 80 10.11 -10.32 4.34
N ALA A 81 9.09 -9.50 4.58
CA ALA A 81 7.77 -10.00 4.94
C ALA A 81 7.18 -10.81 3.78
N GLU A 82 7.37 -12.14 3.81
CA GLU A 82 6.73 -13.03 2.86
C GLU A 82 5.21 -13.08 3.07
N PHE A 83 4.75 -12.75 4.28
CA PHE A 83 3.35 -12.68 4.69
C PHE A 83 3.13 -11.56 5.70
N LEU A 84 2.21 -10.65 5.41
CA LEU A 84 1.69 -9.69 6.37
C LEU A 84 0.46 -10.30 7.02
N SER A 85 0.54 -10.57 8.33
CA SER A 85 -0.63 -11.07 9.05
C SER A 85 -1.57 -9.91 9.35
N PHE A 86 -2.84 -10.16 9.08
CA PHE A 86 -3.93 -9.25 9.42
C PHE A 86 -4.96 -10.07 10.19
N ARG A 87 -5.12 -9.79 11.48
CA ARG A 87 -6.18 -10.41 12.28
C ARG A 87 -7.35 -9.42 12.35
N PRO A 88 -8.52 -9.74 11.75
CA PRO A 88 -9.71 -8.92 11.90
C PRO A 88 -10.23 -9.06 13.34
N MET A 89 -9.62 -8.35 14.27
CA MET A 89 -10.02 -8.29 15.67
C MET A 89 -10.41 -6.86 16.00
N TRP A 90 -11.49 -6.35 15.38
CA TRP A 90 -12.11 -5.08 15.74
C TRP A 90 -11.18 -3.87 15.53
N GLY A 91 -10.39 -3.84 14.45
CA GLY A 91 -9.52 -2.69 14.12
C GLY A 91 -8.28 -2.56 15.00
N THR A 92 -7.80 -3.67 15.58
CA THR A 92 -6.60 -3.72 16.44
C THR A 92 -5.31 -3.88 15.66
N ASP A 93 -5.34 -4.51 14.49
CA ASP A 93 -4.18 -4.68 13.61
C ASP A 93 -4.24 -3.71 12.42
N HIS A 94 -3.07 -3.19 12.04
CA HIS A 94 -2.91 -2.31 10.88
C HIS A 94 -1.73 -2.81 10.06
N VAL A 95 -1.99 -3.20 8.81
CA VAL A 95 -0.92 -3.46 7.84
C VAL A 95 -0.55 -2.15 7.19
N LEU A 96 0.69 -1.71 7.34
CA LEU A 96 1.22 -0.49 6.75
C LEU A 96 1.98 -0.85 5.47
N MET A 97 1.79 -0.06 4.41
CA MET A 97 2.52 -0.24 3.17
C MET A 97 2.81 1.11 2.52
N ARG A 98 3.99 1.24 1.93
CA ARG A 98 4.39 2.42 1.16
C ARG A 98 5.19 2.01 -0.07
N PHE A 99 4.96 2.71 -1.18
CA PHE A 99 5.81 2.66 -2.37
C PHE A 99 6.61 3.97 -2.51
N ASP A 100 7.90 3.85 -2.79
CA ASP A 100 8.73 4.96 -3.24
C ASP A 100 8.41 5.28 -4.70
N LEU A 101 7.89 6.49 -4.90
CA LEU A 101 7.46 7.02 -6.17
C LEU A 101 8.48 8.01 -6.76
N SER A 102 9.68 8.10 -6.18
CA SER A 102 10.74 9.04 -6.59
C SER A 102 11.15 8.93 -8.06
N SER A 103 10.90 7.78 -8.71
CA SER A 103 11.13 7.60 -10.15
C SER A 103 10.11 8.31 -11.05
N ILE A 104 9.10 8.95 -10.47
CA ILE A 104 8.07 9.73 -11.19
C ILE A 104 8.36 11.20 -10.92
N PRO A 105 8.55 12.02 -11.96
CA PRO A 105 8.73 13.47 -11.79
C PRO A 105 7.54 14.08 -11.06
N SER A 106 7.82 15.01 -10.14
CA SER A 106 6.74 15.70 -9.42
C SER A 106 5.85 16.49 -10.38
N GLY A 107 4.54 16.50 -10.11
CA GLY A 107 3.53 17.12 -10.98
C GLY A 107 3.14 16.28 -12.21
N THR A 108 3.69 15.07 -12.38
CA THR A 108 3.25 14.14 -13.42
C THR A 108 1.76 13.83 -13.27
N LYS A 109 1.01 13.86 -14.38
CA LYS A 109 -0.41 13.49 -14.36
C LYS A 109 -0.56 11.98 -14.20
N VAL A 110 -1.29 11.58 -13.17
CA VAL A 110 -1.70 10.20 -12.94
C VAL A 110 -3.08 9.99 -13.57
N TYR A 111 -3.20 9.02 -14.47
CA TYR A 111 -4.49 8.64 -15.07
C TYR A 111 -5.18 7.51 -14.32
N SER A 112 -4.39 6.53 -13.86
CA SER A 112 -4.90 5.43 -13.05
C SER A 112 -3.79 4.90 -12.16
N ALA A 113 -4.12 4.58 -10.92
CA ALA A 113 -3.27 3.85 -10.00
C ALA A 113 -4.08 2.72 -9.35
N THR A 114 -3.63 1.48 -9.52
CA THR A 114 -4.30 0.30 -8.97
C THR A 114 -3.35 -0.44 -8.05
N LEU A 115 -3.71 -0.53 -6.77
CA LEU A 115 -3.04 -1.40 -5.82
C LEU A 115 -3.63 -2.80 -5.96
N ARG A 116 -2.80 -3.75 -6.36
CA ARG A 116 -3.12 -5.17 -6.40
C ARG A 116 -2.41 -5.89 -5.27
N PHE A 117 -3.12 -6.73 -4.54
CA PHE A 117 -2.51 -7.55 -3.49
C PHE A 117 -3.15 -8.93 -3.44
N PHE A 118 -2.45 -9.84 -2.78
CA PHE A 118 -2.87 -11.22 -2.61
C PHE A 118 -3.26 -11.44 -1.15
N VAL A 119 -4.39 -12.09 -0.93
CA VAL A 119 -4.83 -12.49 0.40
C VAL A 119 -4.85 -14.01 0.46
N SER A 120 -4.00 -14.59 1.30
CA SER A 120 -4.14 -15.97 1.76
C SER A 120 -4.88 -15.95 3.08
N SER A 121 -6.10 -16.47 3.11
CA SER A 121 -6.84 -16.67 4.35
C SER A 121 -6.51 -18.04 4.96
N ASP A 122 -6.17 -18.03 6.25
CA ASP A 122 -6.23 -19.20 7.12
C ASP A 122 -7.16 -18.85 8.28
N SER A 123 -8.47 -18.88 8.02
CA SER A 123 -9.46 -18.72 9.08
C SER A 123 -10.33 -19.99 9.13
N PRO A 124 -10.23 -20.78 10.20
CA PRO A 124 -11.00 -22.02 10.37
C PRO A 124 -12.47 -21.76 10.73
N SER A 125 -12.90 -20.52 10.92
CA SER A 125 -14.28 -20.19 11.29
C SER A 125 -14.96 -19.41 10.17
N GLY A 126 -16.01 -20.02 9.59
CA GLY A 126 -16.81 -19.52 8.46
C GLY A 126 -17.65 -18.27 8.77
N SER A 127 -17.01 -17.21 9.26
CA SER A 127 -17.63 -15.91 9.49
C SER A 127 -17.95 -15.22 8.16
N SER A 128 -19.10 -14.56 8.16
CA SER A 128 -19.65 -13.68 7.13
C SER A 128 -18.68 -12.59 6.67
N GLY A 129 -18.92 -12.03 5.48
CA GLY A 129 -17.94 -11.21 4.77
C GLY A 129 -17.39 -10.01 5.53
N VAL A 130 -16.10 -9.75 5.33
CA VAL A 130 -15.33 -8.68 5.99
C VAL A 130 -15.01 -7.57 4.99
N THR A 131 -15.10 -6.32 5.44
CA THR A 131 -14.60 -5.18 4.67
C THR A 131 -13.25 -4.75 5.23
N ILE A 132 -12.25 -4.66 4.36
CA ILE A 132 -10.97 -4.05 4.68
C ILE A 132 -10.92 -2.68 4.03
N ASN A 133 -10.77 -1.67 4.85
CA ASN A 133 -10.55 -0.30 4.41
C ASN A 133 -9.06 -0.02 4.28
N ILE A 134 -8.73 0.83 3.32
CA ILE A 134 -7.37 1.30 3.06
C ILE A 134 -7.37 2.80 3.32
N PHE A 135 -6.62 3.23 4.33
CA PHE A 135 -6.54 4.63 4.75
C PHE A 135 -5.15 5.21 4.44
N PRO A 136 -5.05 6.42 3.88
CA PRO A 136 -3.79 7.16 3.85
C PRO A 136 -3.26 7.37 5.26
N ILE A 137 -1.95 7.20 5.43
CA ILE A 137 -1.25 7.60 6.65
C ILE A 137 -0.88 9.08 6.50
N LYS A 138 -0.99 9.84 7.59
CA LYS A 138 -0.59 11.25 7.68
C LYS A 138 0.60 11.40 8.63
N ASP A 139 1.28 12.53 8.52
CA ASP A 139 2.28 12.96 9.49
C ASP A 139 1.87 14.29 10.14
N PRO A 140 0.85 14.29 11.01
CA PRO A 140 0.36 15.52 11.62
C PRO A 140 1.40 16.20 12.53
N ALA A 141 2.38 15.45 13.02
CA ALA A 141 3.47 15.97 13.84
C ALA A 141 4.64 16.53 13.01
N GLY A 142 4.68 16.31 11.68
CA GLY A 142 5.77 16.74 10.82
C GLY A 142 7.13 16.12 11.16
N THR A 143 7.14 14.95 11.79
CA THR A 143 8.38 14.30 12.27
C THR A 143 9.00 13.34 11.25
N GLY A 144 8.40 13.14 10.08
CA GLY A 144 8.93 12.37 8.96
C GLY A 144 8.46 10.91 8.91
N MET A 145 9.07 10.13 8.02
CA MET A 145 8.67 8.76 7.70
C MET A 145 8.72 7.80 8.91
N TRP A 146 7.83 6.81 8.91
CA TRP A 146 7.93 5.65 9.78
C TRP A 146 9.10 4.74 9.37
N SER A 147 9.57 3.90 10.28
CA SER A 147 10.59 2.88 9.99
C SER A 147 9.97 1.50 10.06
N GLU A 148 10.13 0.72 9.00
CA GLU A 148 9.62 -0.65 8.87
C GLU A 148 10.03 -1.54 10.06
N SER A 149 11.25 -1.35 10.55
CA SER A 149 11.85 -2.13 11.63
C SER A 149 11.57 -1.61 13.04
N GLU A 150 10.88 -0.46 13.18
CA GLU A 150 10.68 0.19 14.48
C GLU A 150 9.24 0.60 14.73
N ALA A 151 8.41 0.67 13.70
CA ALA A 151 7.01 1.03 13.81
C ALA A 151 6.28 0.03 14.71
N CYS A 152 5.55 0.57 15.68
CA CYS A 152 4.63 -0.13 16.54
C CYS A 152 3.32 0.67 16.63
N PHE A 153 2.33 0.17 17.37
CA PHE A 153 1.04 0.84 17.45
C PHE A 153 1.15 2.29 17.96
N LYS A 154 1.99 2.55 18.98
CA LYS A 154 2.14 3.88 19.59
C LYS A 154 3.20 4.76 18.93
N GLN A 155 4.15 4.18 18.21
CA GLN A 155 5.32 4.89 17.70
C GLN A 155 5.62 4.51 16.26
N LYS A 156 5.91 5.50 15.41
CA LYS A 156 6.28 5.26 14.01
C LYS A 156 7.77 4.94 13.81
N ARG A 157 8.57 5.36 14.79
CA ARG A 157 10.01 5.08 14.97
C ARG A 157 10.28 5.08 16.46
N ARG A 158 11.39 4.49 16.89
CA ARG A 158 11.73 4.44 18.32
C ARG A 158 11.74 5.84 18.92
N GLY A 159 10.89 6.05 19.93
CA GLY A 159 10.76 7.33 20.65
C GLY A 159 10.00 8.43 19.90
N ILE A 160 9.48 8.16 18.70
CA ILE A 160 8.70 9.14 17.91
C ILE A 160 7.27 8.62 17.74
N PRO A 161 6.27 9.25 18.39
CA PRO A 161 4.87 8.82 18.28
C PRO A 161 4.30 9.12 16.87
N TRP A 162 3.19 8.45 16.53
CA TRP A 162 2.47 8.70 15.27
C TRP A 162 1.84 10.09 15.23
N THR A 163 1.30 10.53 16.36
CA THR A 163 0.73 11.86 16.57
C THR A 163 1.19 12.41 17.92
N PRO A 164 1.05 13.71 18.21
CA PRO A 164 1.46 14.26 19.50
C PRO A 164 0.80 13.60 20.71
N SER A 165 -0.40 13.03 20.55
CA SER A 165 -1.22 12.50 21.64
C SER A 165 -1.63 11.03 21.48
N GLY A 166 -1.21 10.36 20.41
CA GLY A 166 -1.88 9.12 20.00
C GLY A 166 -1.08 8.17 19.12
N ASP A 167 -1.67 7.01 18.92
CA ASP A 167 -1.22 5.91 18.08
C ASP A 167 -1.49 6.14 16.58
N ILE A 168 -1.20 5.11 15.79
CA ILE A 168 -1.44 5.05 14.35
C ILE A 168 -2.86 5.47 13.97
N ARG A 169 -3.89 5.20 14.79
CA ARG A 169 -5.29 5.55 14.44
C ARG A 169 -5.46 7.05 14.28
N GLY A 170 -4.80 7.84 15.12
CA GLY A 170 -4.81 9.30 15.01
C GLY A 170 -4.06 9.83 13.78
N ALA A 171 -3.21 9.01 13.18
CA ALA A 171 -2.46 9.35 11.97
C ALA A 171 -3.17 8.88 10.69
N LEU A 172 -4.26 8.10 10.76
CA LEU A 172 -5.03 7.72 9.56
C LEU A 172 -5.92 8.87 9.09
N ASP A 173 -6.10 9.01 7.78
CA ASP A 173 -7.18 9.85 7.25
C ASP A 173 -8.54 9.29 7.72
N PRO A 174 -9.50 10.15 8.11
CA PRO A 174 -10.84 9.67 8.47
C PRO A 174 -11.60 9.03 7.29
N SER A 175 -11.23 9.33 6.05
CA SER A 175 -11.82 8.75 4.84
C SER A 175 -10.90 7.69 4.23
N PRO A 176 -11.39 6.46 3.98
CA PRO A 176 -10.59 5.48 3.26
C PRO A 176 -10.43 5.90 1.80
N ILE A 177 -9.27 5.60 1.20
CA ILE A 177 -9.05 5.77 -0.25
C ILE A 177 -9.68 4.64 -1.06
N ALA A 178 -9.82 3.47 -0.45
CA ALA A 178 -10.47 2.30 -1.06
C ALA A 178 -10.95 1.35 0.04
N SER A 179 -11.91 0.49 -0.33
CA SER A 179 -12.45 -0.56 0.53
C SER A 179 -12.61 -1.83 -0.29
N ILE A 180 -12.24 -2.97 0.30
CA ILE A 180 -12.32 -4.28 -0.34
C ILE A 180 -13.19 -5.20 0.51
N TYR A 181 -14.20 -5.80 -0.12
CA TYR A 181 -15.12 -6.72 0.55
C TYR A 181 -14.76 -8.17 0.24
N PHE A 182 -14.47 -8.92 1.29
CA PHE A 182 -14.19 -10.35 1.25
C PHE A 182 -15.48 -11.10 1.55
N LYS A 183 -16.13 -11.64 0.51
CA LYS A 183 -17.44 -12.30 0.64
C LYS A 183 -17.40 -13.55 1.53
N GLN A 184 -16.29 -14.29 1.51
CA GLN A 184 -16.07 -15.48 2.32
C GLN A 184 -14.59 -15.51 2.75
N TRP A 185 -14.34 -15.77 4.03
CA TRP A 185 -13.02 -16.22 4.47
C TRP A 185 -12.84 -17.65 3.95
N GLN A 186 -12.21 -17.79 2.78
CA GLN A 186 -12.03 -19.11 2.19
C GLN A 186 -11.00 -19.88 3.01
N SER A 187 -11.33 -21.12 3.36
CA SER A 187 -10.36 -22.05 3.93
C SER A 187 -9.25 -22.32 2.91
N ILE A 188 -7.99 -22.39 3.35
CA ILE A 188 -6.81 -22.67 2.51
C ILE A 188 -6.92 -23.99 1.72
N THR A 189 -7.91 -24.83 2.05
CA THR A 189 -8.24 -26.09 1.38
C THR A 189 -8.94 -25.93 0.03
N ILE A 190 -9.50 -24.75 -0.28
CA ILE A 190 -10.09 -24.44 -1.60
C ILE A 190 -9.12 -23.52 -2.33
N SER A 191 -8.55 -24.01 -3.41
CA SER A 191 -7.47 -23.39 -4.20
C SER A 191 -7.93 -22.20 -5.05
N LEU A 192 -8.64 -21.23 -4.46
CA LEU A 192 -9.00 -19.99 -5.14
C LEU A 192 -8.10 -18.89 -4.57
N GLN A 193 -6.91 -18.81 -5.16
CA GLN A 193 -6.03 -17.66 -5.00
C GLN A 193 -6.73 -16.43 -5.58
N ASP A 194 -7.18 -15.51 -4.72
CA ASP A 194 -7.83 -14.27 -5.15
C ASP A 194 -6.89 -13.07 -4.99
N TYR A 195 -6.66 -12.39 -6.11
CA TYR A 195 -6.05 -11.07 -6.14
C TYR A 195 -7.15 -10.02 -6.01
N TYR A 196 -6.89 -9.00 -5.22
CA TYR A 196 -7.80 -7.88 -5.02
C TYR A 196 -7.16 -6.61 -5.57
N ASP A 197 -7.97 -5.81 -6.24
CA ASP A 197 -7.58 -4.54 -6.83
C ASP A 197 -8.30 -3.40 -6.12
N ALA A 198 -7.55 -2.40 -5.69
CA ALA A 198 -8.03 -1.15 -5.13
C ALA A 198 -7.61 0.02 -6.03
N ASP A 199 -8.56 0.88 -6.41
CA ASP A 199 -8.25 2.14 -7.08
C ASP A 199 -7.71 3.14 -6.04
N ILE A 200 -6.46 3.56 -6.23
CA ILE A 200 -5.79 4.56 -5.38
C ILE A 200 -5.32 5.77 -6.17
N THR A 201 -5.92 6.01 -7.34
CA THR A 201 -5.51 7.05 -8.31
C THR A 201 -5.38 8.43 -7.66
N ASN A 202 -6.37 8.84 -6.86
CA ASN A 202 -6.38 10.16 -6.23
C ASN A 202 -5.27 10.31 -5.18
N ALA A 203 -5.01 9.26 -4.40
CA ALA A 203 -3.95 9.25 -3.40
C ALA A 203 -2.58 9.39 -4.08
N VAL A 204 -2.32 8.57 -5.10
CA VAL A 204 -1.06 8.61 -5.85
C VAL A 204 -0.88 9.92 -6.59
N GLN A 205 -1.94 10.51 -7.14
CA GLN A 205 -1.86 11.85 -7.73
C GLN A 205 -1.42 12.89 -6.70
N GLY A 206 -1.96 12.84 -5.48
CA GLY A 206 -1.54 13.71 -4.38
C GLY A 206 -0.06 13.52 -4.03
N TRP A 207 0.39 12.28 -3.91
CA TRP A 207 1.80 11.95 -3.62
C TRP A 207 2.77 12.36 -4.73
N VAL A 208 2.39 12.23 -6.00
CA VAL A 208 3.23 12.70 -7.13
C VAL A 208 3.30 14.22 -7.14
N ASN A 209 2.21 14.92 -6.81
CA ASN A 209 2.20 16.38 -6.71
C ASN A 209 3.01 16.88 -5.51
N THR A 210 3.00 16.17 -4.38
CA THR A 210 3.71 16.56 -3.17
C THR A 210 4.38 15.34 -2.51
N PRO A 211 5.56 14.91 -2.99
CA PRO A 211 6.19 13.65 -2.56
C PRO A 211 6.46 13.53 -1.06
N SER A 212 6.68 14.64 -0.37
CA SER A 212 6.87 14.66 1.09
C SER A 212 5.64 14.21 1.89
N THR A 213 4.45 14.19 1.28
CA THR A 213 3.19 13.74 1.92
C THR A 213 2.95 12.24 1.81
N ASN A 214 3.76 11.52 1.02
CA ASN A 214 3.59 10.09 0.81
C ASN A 214 4.10 9.28 2.02
N MET A 215 3.27 9.15 3.04
CA MET A 215 3.51 8.30 4.20
C MET A 215 3.02 6.86 3.99
N GLY A 216 2.52 6.52 2.79
CA GLY A 216 1.87 5.25 2.51
C GLY A 216 0.43 5.18 3.01
N PHE A 217 -0.04 3.96 3.24
CA PHE A 217 -1.40 3.66 3.64
C PHE A 217 -1.43 2.49 4.61
N ALA A 218 -2.54 2.38 5.36
CA ALA A 218 -2.81 1.32 6.30
C ALA A 218 -4.09 0.56 5.91
N PHE A 219 -4.05 -0.77 6.01
CA PHE A 219 -5.24 -1.61 5.95
C PHE A 219 -5.83 -1.74 7.36
N GLN A 220 -7.15 -1.64 7.46
CA GLN A 220 -7.89 -1.79 8.71
C GLN A 220 -9.26 -2.43 8.45
N ASP A 221 -9.69 -3.37 9.30
CA ASP A 221 -11.04 -3.93 9.30
C ASP A 221 -12.04 -2.97 9.97
N THR A 222 -13.30 -3.09 9.55
CA THR A 222 -14.46 -2.45 10.19
C THR A 222 -15.20 -3.42 11.08
#